data_AF-A0A2M6VH55-F1
#
_entry.id   AF-A0A2M6VH55-F1
#
_cell.length_a   1.000
_cell.length_b   1.000
_cell.length_c   1.000
_cell.angle_alpha   90.00
_cell.angle_beta   90.00
_cell.angle_gamma   90.00
#
_symmetry.space_group_name_H-M   'P 1'
#
loop_
_entity.id
_entity.type
_entity.pdbx_description
1 polymer ?
#
loop_
_entity_poly.entity_id
_entity_poly.type
_entity_poly.pdbx_seq_one_letter_code
_entity_poly.pdbx_strand_id
1 'polypeptide(L)' 'MSTISIRDDDFTHEQAFGHLDREPLSAAEAAEYLEVSLPTLRRHVQAAELKPSHSVGRNQMFLASELRAYKRTLK' A
#
# COMPACT_ATOMS: atom_id res chain seq x y z
N MET A 1 -3.26 -31.57 -0.96
CA MET A 1 -3.45 -30.52 -1.98
C MET A 1 -4.56 -29.60 -1.49
N SER A 2 -4.27 -28.29 -1.38
CA SER A 2 -5.17 -27.12 -1.33
C SER A 2 -6.35 -27.15 -0.33
N THR A 3 -6.56 -26.15 0.52
CA THR A 3 -6.92 -24.78 0.12
C THR A 3 -6.49 -23.75 1.17
N ILE A 4 -5.75 -22.73 0.75
CA ILE A 4 -5.54 -21.52 1.55
C ILE A 4 -6.85 -20.72 1.44
N SER A 5 -7.60 -20.65 2.53
CA SER A 5 -8.81 -19.83 2.64
C SER A 5 -8.41 -18.38 2.91
N ILE A 6 -8.37 -17.56 1.87
CA ILE A 6 -8.31 -16.10 1.98
C ILE A 6 -9.72 -15.61 1.72
N ARG A 7 -10.40 -15.17 2.78
CA ARG A 7 -11.59 -14.29 2.78
C ARG A 7 -12.04 -14.15 4.23
N ASP A 8 -11.72 -13.01 4.83
CA ASP A 8 -12.67 -12.10 5.45
C ASP A 8 -11.83 -10.95 6.03
N ASP A 9 -11.79 -9.82 5.34
CA ASP A 9 -11.41 -8.57 5.99
C ASP A 9 -12.44 -7.53 5.59
N ASP A 10 -13.32 -7.33 6.54
CA ASP A 10 -14.37 -6.32 6.64
C ASP A 10 -13.68 -4.94 6.76
N PHE A 11 -13.13 -4.43 5.66
CA PHE A 11 -12.49 -3.12 5.67
C PHE A 11 -13.57 -2.02 5.67
N THR A 12 -13.97 -1.60 6.86
CA THR A 12 -14.76 -0.39 7.07
C THR A 12 -13.88 0.83 6.80
N HIS A 13 -13.99 1.41 5.60
CA HIS A 13 -13.09 2.43 5.05
C HIS A 13 -13.32 3.87 5.55
N GLU A 14 -14.09 4.10 6.62
CA GLU A 14 -14.56 5.46 6.96
C GLU A 14 -13.86 6.15 8.14
N GLN A 15 -12.80 5.59 8.73
CA GLN A 15 -12.13 6.22 9.88
C GLN A 15 -10.61 6.47 9.77
N ALA A 16 -9.95 6.04 8.70
CA ALA A 16 -8.47 5.97 8.68
C ALA A 16 -7.74 7.23 8.18
N PHE A 17 -8.41 8.20 7.55
CA PHE A 17 -7.70 9.26 6.80
C PHE A 17 -7.35 10.53 7.59
N GLY A 18 -7.72 10.65 8.88
CA GLY A 18 -7.52 11.86 9.70
C GLY A 18 -6.17 11.98 10.44
N HIS A 19 -5.41 10.89 10.55
CA HIS A 19 -4.19 10.83 11.39
C HIS A 19 -2.94 10.28 10.67
N LEU A 20 -2.91 10.32 9.34
CA LEU A 20 -1.90 9.74 8.43
C LEU A 20 -0.47 10.33 8.51
N ASP A 21 -0.13 11.01 9.61
CA ASP A 21 1.23 11.41 9.93
C ASP A 21 1.99 10.36 10.77
N ARG A 22 1.40 9.20 11.10
CA ARG A 22 1.95 8.34 12.16
C ARG A 22 2.32 6.89 11.90
N GLU A 23 2.05 6.27 10.75
CA GLU A 23 2.56 4.91 10.54
C GLU A 23 2.75 4.55 9.05
N PRO A 24 3.75 3.71 8.71
CA PRO A 24 3.90 3.17 7.37
C PRO A 24 2.69 2.33 6.96
N LEU A 25 2.24 2.49 5.72
CA LEU A 25 1.11 1.79 5.13
C LEU A 25 1.55 0.47 4.51
N SER A 26 0.73 -0.57 4.64
CA SER A 26 0.93 -1.84 3.94
C SER A 26 0.82 -1.68 2.42
N ALA A 27 1.22 -2.71 1.67
CA ALA A 27 1.08 -2.72 0.22
C ALA A 27 -0.40 -2.59 -0.23
N ALA A 28 -1.36 -3.11 0.54
CA ALA A 28 -2.78 -2.97 0.21
C ALA A 28 -3.25 -1.52 0.38
N GLU A 29 -2.98 -0.93 1.54
CA GLU A 29 -3.32 0.46 1.87
C GLU A 29 -2.60 1.45 0.94
N ALA A 30 -1.35 1.17 0.56
CA ALA A 30 -0.60 1.98 -0.38
C ALA A 30 -1.22 1.96 -1.80
N ALA A 31 -1.68 0.79 -2.26
CA ALA A 31 -2.35 0.66 -3.54
C ALA A 31 -3.67 1.46 -3.56
N GLU A 32 -4.43 1.37 -2.47
CA GLU A 32 -5.66 2.14 -2.28
C GLU A 32 -5.39 3.65 -2.23
N TYR A 33 -4.38 4.09 -1.46
CA TYR A 33 -3.99 5.51 -1.37
C TYR A 33 -3.63 6.12 -2.72
N LEU A 34 -2.94 5.33 -3.56
CA LEU A 34 -2.57 5.72 -4.92
C LEU A 34 -3.72 5.53 -5.93
N GLU A 35 -4.85 4.97 -5.52
CA GLU A 35 -6.00 4.62 -6.37
C GLU A 35 -5.61 3.70 -7.54
N VAL A 36 -4.70 2.75 -7.27
CA VAL A 36 -4.24 1.75 -8.24
C VAL A 36 -4.46 0.33 -7.73
N SER A 37 -4.43 -0.64 -8.64
CA SER A 37 -4.47 -2.04 -8.24
C SER A 37 -3.16 -2.48 -7.58
N LEU A 38 -3.22 -3.45 -6.65
CA LEU A 38 -2.02 -4.02 -6.00
C LEU A 38 -0.97 -4.54 -7.01
N PRO A 39 -1.33 -5.19 -8.14
CA PRO A 39 -0.36 -5.54 -9.18
C PRO A 39 0.32 -4.33 -9.82
N THR A 40 -0.40 -3.22 -9.97
CA THR A 40 0.17 -1.95 -10.48
C THR A 40 1.15 -1.36 -9.49
N LEU A 41 0.81 -1.32 -8.20
CA LEU A 41 1.76 -0.93 -7.15
C LEU A 41 3.03 -1.78 -7.21
N ARG A 42 2.90 -3.11 -7.30
CA ARG A 42 4.05 -4.03 -7.40
C ARG A 42 4.91 -3.77 -8.64
N ARG A 43 4.31 -3.37 -9.76
CA ARG A 43 5.05 -2.97 -10.96
C ARG A 43 5.88 -1.72 -10.71
N HIS A 44 5.33 -0.70 -10.06
CA HIS A 44 6.07 0.52 -9.70
C HIS A 44 7.23 0.23 -8.74
N VAL A 45 7.05 -0.71 -7.82
CA VAL A 45 8.13 -1.18 -6.95
C VAL A 45 9.21 -1.92 -7.73
N GLN A 46 8.84 -2.80 -8.65
CA GLN A 46 9.78 -3.53 -9.51
C GLN A 46 10.55 -2.61 -10.46
N ALA A 47 9.90 -1.55 -10.94
CA ALA A 47 10.51 -0.50 -11.75
C ALA A 47 11.40 0.46 -10.94
N ALA A 48 11.50 0.27 -9.61
CA ALA A 48 12.22 1.13 -8.67
C ALA A 48 11.71 2.59 -8.63
N GLU A 49 10.51 2.84 -9.13
CA GLU A 49 9.84 4.15 -9.09
C GLU A 49 9.26 4.46 -7.71
N LEU A 50 8.86 3.42 -6.99
CA LEU A 50 8.35 3.50 -5.62
C LEU A 50 9.12 2.50 -4.75
N LYS A 51 9.61 2.92 -3.59
CA LYS A 51 10.41 2.05 -2.72
C LYS A 51 9.67 1.78 -1.41
N PRO A 52 9.63 0.53 -0.94
CA PRO A 52 9.17 0.25 0.41
C PRO A 52 10.19 0.75 1.42
N SER A 53 9.71 1.35 2.50
CA SER A 53 10.52 1.85 3.61
C SER A 53 11.13 0.72 4.43
N HIS A 54 10.34 -0.31 4.69
CA HIS A 54 10.73 -1.54 5.37
C HIS A 54 9.74 -2.65 5.01
N SER A 55 9.95 -3.85 5.54
CA SER A 55 9.04 -4.98 5.36
C SER A 55 8.75 -5.63 6.70
N VAL A 56 7.49 -6.01 6.91
CA VAL A 56 7.04 -6.80 8.06
C VAL A 56 6.69 -8.20 7.53
N GLY A 57 7.58 -9.16 7.78
CA GLY A 57 7.48 -10.49 7.18
C GLY A 57 7.56 -10.43 5.65
N ARG A 58 6.45 -10.74 4.98
CA ARG A 58 6.31 -10.66 3.51
C ARG A 58 5.56 -9.41 3.03
N ASN A 59 5.08 -8.59 3.96
CA ASN A 59 4.35 -7.38 3.64
C ASN A 59 5.32 -6.20 3.51
N GLN A 60 5.22 -5.47 2.40
CA GLN A 60 6.03 -4.28 2.16
C GLN A 60 5.31 -3.07 2.73
N MET A 61 6.05 -2.21 3.43
CA MET A 61 5.51 -1.05 4.12
C MET A 61 6.01 0.25 3.47
N PHE A 62 5.13 1.21 3.27
CA PHE A 62 5.35 2.43 2.50
C PHE A 62 5.06 3.66 3.35
N LEU A 63 5.95 4.65 3.31
CA LEU A 63 5.69 5.90 4.03
C LEU A 63 4.61 6.71 3.31
N ALA A 64 3.63 7.21 4.08
CA ALA A 64 2.58 8.06 3.53
C ALA A 64 3.14 9.33 2.85
N SER A 65 4.26 9.87 3.36
CA SER A 65 4.97 11.01 2.75
C SER A 65 5.52 10.67 1.36
N GLU A 66 6.11 9.50 1.18
CA GLU A 66 6.64 9.02 -0.10
C GLU A 66 5.51 8.71 -1.09
N LEU A 67 4.44 8.06 -0.64
CA LEU A 67 3.25 7.82 -1.47
C LEU A 67 2.60 9.12 -1.92
N ARG A 68 2.54 10.14 -1.05
CA ARG A 68 2.02 11.47 -1.40
C ARG A 68 2.89 12.16 -2.45
N ALA A 69 4.22 12.06 -2.33
CA ALA A 69 5.15 12.59 -3.31
C ALA A 69 5.00 11.86 -4.66
N TYR A 70 4.89 10.53 -4.64
CA TYR A 70 4.68 9.72 -5.82
C TYR A 70 3.32 9.97 -6.49
N LYS A 71 2.23 10.11 -5.73
CA LYS A 71 0.90 10.44 -6.26
C LYS A 71 0.91 11.75 -7.07
N ARG A 72 1.80 12.68 -6.75
CA ARG A 72 1.97 13.93 -7.50
C ARG A 72 2.69 13.73 -8.84
N THR A 73 3.51 12.69 -9.00
CA THR A 73 4.19 12.37 -10.27
C THR A 73 3.33 11.53 -11.21
N LEU A 74 2.22 10.97 -10.73
CA LEU A 74 1.25 10.22 -11.55
C LEU A 74 0.29 11.12 -12.36
N LYS A 75 0.30 12.44 -12.11
CA LYS A 75 -0.54 13.41 -12.81
C LYS A 75 0.15 14.04 -14.01
#